data_AF-A0A1I7KCG2-F1
#
_entry.id   AF-A0A1I7KCG2-F1
#
_cell.length_a   1.000
_cell.length_b   1.000
_cell.length_c   1.000
_cell.angle_alpha   90.00
_cell.angle_beta   90.00
_cell.angle_gamma   90.00
#
_symmetry.space_group_name_H-M   'P 1'
#
loop_
_entity.id
_entity.type
_entity.pdbx_description
1 polymer ?
#
loop_
_entity_poly.entity_id
_entity_poly.type
_entity_poly.pdbx_seq_one_letter_code
_entity_poly.pdbx_strand_id
1 'polypeptide(L)' 'MSKRSVSPIPAWLRRRGYSPRAKLAIASAVERSARRRDAAAEPESRCQIIPFPIRTRPPVRRDALGAA' A
#
# COMPACT_ATOMS: atom_id res chain seq x y z
N MET A 1 -32.81 -14.30 -5.07
CA MET A 1 -31.47 -13.86 -4.62
C MET A 1 -30.49 -15.01 -4.78
N SER A 2 -29.51 -14.90 -5.67
CA SER A 2 -28.48 -15.94 -5.84
C SER A 2 -27.55 -15.89 -4.62
N LYS A 3 -27.53 -16.97 -3.83
CA LYS A 3 -26.55 -17.16 -2.76
C LYS A 3 -25.19 -17.29 -3.45
N ARG A 4 -24.45 -16.17 -3.57
CA ARG A 4 -23.06 -16.22 -4.03
C ARG A 4 -22.32 -17.12 -3.05
N SER A 5 -22.02 -18.34 -3.48
CA SER A 5 -21.18 -19.27 -2.72
C SER A 5 -19.78 -18.67 -2.67
N VAL A 6 -19.53 -17.89 -1.63
CA VAL A 6 -18.20 -17.33 -1.38
C VAL A 6 -17.32 -18.50 -0.96
N SER A 7 -16.58 -19.06 -1.92
CA SER A 7 -15.59 -20.07 -1.61
C SER A 7 -14.55 -19.46 -0.65
N PRO A 8 -14.17 -20.17 0.42
CA PRO A 8 -13.25 -19.69 1.45
C PRO A 8 -11.82 -19.47 0.92
N ILE A 9 -11.54 -19.93 -0.30
CA ILE A 9 -10.24 -19.75 -0.95
C ILE A 9 -10.28 -18.47 -1.79
N PRO A 10 -9.39 -17.48 -1.52
CA PRO A 10 -9.28 -16.26 -2.31
C PRO A 10 -9.01 -16.53 -3.80
N ALA A 11 -9.55 -15.69 -4.68
CA ALA A 11 -9.47 -15.89 -6.13
C ALA A 11 -8.01 -16.03 -6.63
N TRP A 12 -7.09 -15.25 -6.08
CA TRP A 12 -5.66 -15.28 -6.42
C TRP A 12 -4.98 -16.61 -6.05
N LEU A 13 -5.53 -17.34 -5.07
CA LEU A 13 -4.97 -18.60 -4.58
C LEU A 13 -5.53 -19.82 -5.31
N ARG A 14 -6.74 -19.71 -5.90
CA ARG A 14 -7.41 -20.83 -6.59
C ARG A 14 -6.59 -21.39 -7.74
N ARG A 15 -5.96 -20.51 -8.53
CA ARG A 15 -5.18 -20.86 -9.73
C ARG A 15 -3.75 -21.35 -9.42
N ARG A 16 -3.34 -21.37 -8.16
CA ARG A 16 -2.01 -21.87 -7.76
C ARG A 16 -2.01 -23.40 -7.69
N GLY A 17 -0.87 -24.02 -8.01
CA GLY A 17 -0.69 -25.48 -8.01
C GLY A 17 -0.60 -26.13 -6.62
N TYR A 18 -1.08 -25.47 -5.57
CA TYR A 18 -1.10 -26.02 -4.22
C TYR A 18 -2.19 -27.09 -4.06
N SER A 19 -1.94 -28.05 -3.17
CA SER A 19 -2.98 -29.00 -2.75
C SER A 19 -4.16 -28.29 -2.09
N PRO A 20 -5.38 -28.86 -2.11
CA PRO A 20 -6.56 -28.26 -1.48
C PRO A 20 -6.34 -27.90 0.00
N ARG A 21 -5.66 -28.78 0.75
CA ARG A 21 -5.34 -28.57 2.17
C ARG A 21 -4.41 -27.37 2.38
N ALA A 22 -3.38 -27.22 1.54
CA ALA A 22 -2.47 -26.09 1.62
C ALA A 22 -3.20 -24.76 1.30
N LYS A 23 -4.11 -24.76 0.32
CA LYS A 23 -4.90 -23.56 -0.01
C LYS A 23 -5.75 -23.09 1.17
N LEU A 24 -6.39 -24.01 1.90
CA LEU A 24 -7.17 -23.67 3.09
C LEU A 24 -6.30 -23.14 4.24
N ALA A 25 -5.14 -23.74 4.47
CA ALA A 25 -4.20 -23.28 5.51
C ALA A 25 -3.67 -21.86 5.23
N ILE A 26 -3.36 -21.56 3.96
CA ILE A 26 -2.94 -20.23 3.54
C ILE A 26 -4.09 -19.23 3.68
N ALA A 27 -5.30 -19.60 3.23
CA ALA A 27 -6.47 -18.73 3.34
C ALA A 27 -6.77 -18.35 4.80
N SER A 28 -6.74 -19.31 5.72
CA SER A 28 -6.97 -19.06 7.16
C SER A 28 -5.84 -18.25 7.81
N ALA A 29 -4.59 -18.44 7.38
CA ALA A 29 -3.48 -17.61 7.83
C ALA A 29 -3.65 -16.16 7.38
N VAL A 30 -4.04 -15.93 6.12
CA VAL A 30 -4.31 -14.59 5.59
C VAL A 30 -5.45 -13.91 6.35
N GLU A 31 -6.55 -14.63 6.60
CA GLU A 31 -7.67 -14.09 7.38
C GLU A 31 -7.27 -13.71 8.81
N ARG A 32 -6.52 -14.57 9.51
CA ARG A 32 -5.99 -14.26 10.85
C ARG A 32 -5.08 -13.03 10.84
N SER A 33 -4.22 -12.90 9.84
CA SER A 33 -3.33 -11.75 9.68
C SER A 33 -4.07 -10.46 9.32
N ALA A 34 -5.14 -10.54 8.54
CA ALA A 34 -6.01 -9.42 8.25
C ALA A 34 -6.71 -8.94 9.54
N ARG A 35 -7.37 -9.85 10.27
CA ARG A 35 -8.03 -9.53 11.54
C ARG A 35 -7.07 -8.94 12.58
N ARG A 36 -5.82 -9.43 12.64
CA ARG A 36 -4.79 -8.85 13.51
C ARG A 36 -4.38 -7.44 13.10
N ARG A 37 -4.32 -7.15 11.79
CA ARG A 37 -4.07 -5.79 11.30
C ARG A 37 -5.24 -4.86 11.59
N ASP A 38 -6.47 -5.32 11.44
CA ASP A 38 -7.65 -4.52 11.79
C ASP A 38 -7.72 -4.24 13.30
N ALA A 39 -7.33 -5.22 14.13
CA ALA A 39 -7.26 -5.05 15.58
C ALA A 39 -6.05 -4.20 16.04
N ALA A 40 -4.96 -4.19 15.29
CA ALA A 40 -3.77 -3.37 15.53
C ALA A 40 -3.80 -2.03 14.78
N ALA A 41 -4.87 -1.76 14.04
CA ALA A 41 -5.11 -0.45 13.45
C ALA A 41 -5.57 0.47 14.58
N GLU A 42 -4.60 0.97 15.34
CA GLU A 42 -4.77 2.19 16.12
C GLU A 42 -5.45 3.23 15.21
N PRO A 43 -6.58 3.82 15.63
CA PRO A 43 -7.29 4.80 14.83
C PRO A 43 -6.51 6.10 14.91
N GLU A 44 -5.37 6.23 14.23
CA GLU A 44 -4.66 7.49 13.92
C GLU A 44 -3.25 7.21 13.35
N SER A 45 -3.16 6.62 12.16
CA SER A 45 -1.97 6.85 11.33
C SER A 45 -2.06 8.25 10.72
N ARG A 46 -1.89 9.28 11.56
CA ARG A 46 -1.71 10.65 11.11
C ARG A 46 -0.32 10.72 10.49
N CYS A 47 -0.22 10.49 9.18
CA CYS A 47 1.00 10.78 8.43
C CYS A 47 1.42 12.22 8.75
N GLN A 48 2.49 12.39 9.52
CA GLN A 48 3.07 13.71 9.75
C GLN A 48 3.73 14.13 8.43
N ILE A 49 3.16 15.15 7.79
CA ILE A 49 3.74 15.74 6.59
C ILE A 49 5.00 16.50 7.03
N ILE A 50 6.18 15.96 6.68
CA ILE A 50 7.45 16.68 6.86
C ILE A 50 7.64 17.57 5.62
N PRO A 51 7.63 18.90 5.74
CA PRO A 51 7.84 19.77 4.59
C PRO A 51 9.28 19.64 4.08
N PHE A 52 9.44 19.48 2.76
CA PHE A 52 10.75 19.50 2.13
C PHE A 52 11.25 20.95 2.05
N PRO A 53 12.50 21.26 2.43
CA PRO A 53 13.01 22.62 2.35
C PRO A 53 13.02 23.09 0.89
N ILE A 54 12.38 24.24 0.64
CA ILE A 54 12.39 24.88 -0.69
C ILE A 54 13.84 25.24 -1.00
N ARG A 55 14.40 24.65 -2.06
CA ARG A 55 15.71 25.05 -2.58
C ARG A 55 15.62 26.51 -3.00
N THR A 56 16.35 27.39 -2.31
CA THR A 56 16.51 28.78 -2.73
C THR A 56 17.07 28.79 -4.15
N ARG A 57 16.34 29.40 -5.10
CA ARG A 57 16.81 29.52 -6.48
C ARG A 57 18.16 30.25 -6.48
N PRO A 58 19.13 29.81 -7.31
CA PRO A 58 20.39 30.53 -7.43
C PRO A 58 20.13 31.97 -7.90
N PRO A 59 20.87 32.96 -7.38
CA PRO A 59 20.72 34.34 -7.82
C PRO A 59 21.01 34.42 -9.32
N VAL A 60 20.08 35.04 -10.06
CA VAL A 60 20.21 35.32 -11.49
C VAL A 60 21.46 36.20 -11.67
N ARG A 61 22.49 35.71 -12.38
CA ARG A 61 23.65 36.51 -12.74
C ARG A 61 23.19 37.68 -13.61
N ARG A 62 23.44 38.90 -13.15
CA ARG A 62 23.24 40.16 -13.89
C ARG A 62 24.39 40.39 -14.89
N ASP A 63 24.66 39.44 -15.77
CA ASP A 63 25.67 39.63 -16.81
C ASP A 63 25.00 39.59 -18.19
N ALA A 64 24.11 40.56 -18.44
CA ALA A 64 23.58 40.85 -19.76
C ALA A 64 23.31 42.36 -19.93
N LEU A 65 24.21 43.19 -19.41
CA LEU A 65 24.20 44.63 -19.67
C LEU A 65 25.65 45.13 -19.77
N GLY A 66 26.19 45.22 -20.99
CA GLY A 66 27.46 45.90 -21.24
C GLY A 66 28.47 45.12 -22.05
N ALA A 67 28.24 45.00 -23.34
CA ALA A 67 29.30 45.09 -24.33
C ALA A 67 28.73 45.91 -25.49
N ALA A 68 29.04 47.20 -25.45
CA ALA A 68 28.89 48.13 -26.56
C ALA A 68 29.93 47.81 -27.65
#